data_AF-A0A820XGB2-F1
#
_entry.id   AF-A0A820XGB2-F1
#
_cell.length_a   1.000
_cell.length_b   1.000
_cell.length_c   1.000
_cell.angle_alpha   90.00
_cell.angle_beta   90.00
_cell.angle_gamma   90.00
#
_symmetry.space_group_name_H-M   'P 1'
#
loop_
_entity.id
_entity.type
_entity.pdbx_description
1 polymer ?
#
loop_
_entity_poly.entity_id
_entity_poly.type
_entity_poly.pdbx_seq_one_letter_code
_entity_poly.pdbx_strand_id
1 'polypeptide(L)'
;MFNIHDEIMNIILKIDAEFIRILQHIDVHSQDYLHRLKDEQRICSIVNQFKTYLESKSQDLCTIYMCMIEHIYYKYDRTPGQPSIALMDQLCKYIRANDTSNRIRVRASLCHIYHLALHDYYYKACDLMKMCRIQDTINSSDISIQILYNRTLVQLGLCAFRFGAIDEVHQTLVNMRSGNQIKELLGQNIHLMHRQEINNEQYLLPFHMHINIELIECIYLISAMLMEMPCMTSKFSSNRRRLISKHFYIVMRQAEKQSISGPPETMLKHIVVASHALSLDDWKEIIWNLIPQAIEVHKMLTNKIKEESLHVYLCTNATIFDIIALTTLVDRFELSMQQVSIDEPNQIVIMHRRNASDVQN
;
A
#
# COMPACT_ATOMS: atom_id res chain seq x y z
N MET A 1 -18.31 19.51 40.46
CA MET A 1 -16.90 19.87 40.72
C MET A 1 -16.29 20.17 39.36
N PHE A 2 -15.90 21.41 39.07
CA PHE A 2 -15.26 21.75 37.79
C PHE A 2 -13.88 21.07 37.75
N ASN A 3 -13.73 20.09 36.87
CA ASN A 3 -12.48 19.35 36.74
C ASN A 3 -11.57 20.16 35.81
N ILE A 4 -10.76 21.06 36.39
CA ILE A 4 -9.85 21.98 35.67
C ILE A 4 -8.97 21.21 34.66
N HIS A 5 -8.65 19.96 34.97
CA HIS A 5 -7.89 19.06 34.08
C HIS A 5 -8.60 18.78 32.75
N ASP A 6 -9.92 18.55 32.78
CA ASP A 6 -10.73 18.29 31.58
C ASP A 6 -10.85 19.56 30.71
N GLU A 7 -10.84 20.74 31.33
CA GLU A 7 -10.86 22.01 30.61
C GLU A 7 -9.53 22.26 29.87
N ILE A 8 -8.39 22.02 30.54
CA ILE A 8 -7.07 22.13 29.91
C ILE A 8 -6.93 21.10 28.77
N MET A 9 -7.40 19.87 28.99
CA MET A 9 -7.48 18.83 27.97
C MET A 9 -8.22 19.31 26.72
N ASN A 10 -9.43 19.86 26.90
CA ASN A 10 -10.24 20.37 25.80
C ASN A 10 -9.57 21.54 25.06
N ILE A 11 -8.85 22.41 25.76
CA ILE A 11 -8.08 23.50 25.14
C ILE A 11 -6.97 22.93 24.25
N ILE A 12 -6.21 21.95 24.73
CA ILE A 12 -5.13 21.31 23.95
C ILE A 12 -5.69 20.64 22.70
N LEU A 13 -6.76 19.86 22.84
CA LEU A 13 -7.43 19.21 21.70
C LEU A 13 -7.98 20.21 20.69
N LYS A 14 -8.48 21.36 21.17
CA LYS A 14 -8.95 22.44 20.30
C LYS A 14 -7.80 23.11 19.56
N ILE A 15 -6.66 23.33 20.22
CA ILE A 15 -5.45 23.88 19.58
C ILE A 15 -4.97 22.94 18.47
N ASP A 16 -4.95 21.63 18.73
CA ASP A 16 -4.56 20.64 17.72
C ASP A 16 -5.53 20.60 16.53
N ALA A 17 -6.84 20.58 16.79
CA ALA A 17 -7.85 20.64 15.74
C ALA A 17 -7.74 21.92 14.88
N GLU A 18 -7.48 23.06 15.51
CA GLU A 18 -7.25 24.33 14.81
C GLU A 18 -5.95 24.32 13.99
N PHE A 19 -4.90 23.69 14.50
CA PHE A 19 -3.65 23.51 13.76
C PHE A 19 -3.86 22.67 12.49
N ILE A 20 -4.56 21.54 12.60
CA ILE A 20 -4.92 20.71 11.45
C ILE A 20 -5.76 21.52 10.45
N ARG A 21 -6.73 22.29 10.93
CA ARG A 21 -7.57 23.16 10.10
C ARG A 21 -6.76 24.20 9.34
N ILE A 22 -5.78 24.83 9.98
CA ILE A 22 -4.86 25.79 9.31
C ILE A 22 -4.12 25.09 8.16
N LEU A 23 -3.59 23.89 8.38
CA LEU A 23 -2.87 23.15 7.35
C LEU A 23 -3.77 22.62 6.21
N GLN A 24 -5.08 22.49 6.43
CA GLN A 24 -6.02 22.15 5.36
C GLN A 24 -6.27 23.31 4.38
N HIS A 25 -6.18 24.57 4.86
CA HIS A 25 -6.57 25.75 4.08
C HIS A 25 -5.39 26.51 3.45
N ILE A 26 -4.16 26.20 3.86
CA ILE A 26 -2.96 26.82 3.29
C ILE A 26 -2.62 26.16 1.95
N ASP A 27 -2.20 26.98 0.98
CA ASP A 27 -1.66 26.47 -0.28
C ASP A 27 -0.43 25.60 -0.05
N VAL A 28 -0.50 24.37 -0.52
CA VAL A 28 0.52 23.34 -0.37
C VAL A 28 1.86 23.74 -1.02
N HIS A 29 1.80 24.50 -2.11
CA HIS A 29 3.01 24.90 -2.85
C HIS A 29 3.67 26.16 -2.28
N SER A 30 3.04 26.79 -1.28
CA SER A 30 3.56 27.99 -0.63
C SER A 30 4.64 27.68 0.40
N GLN A 31 5.55 28.63 0.63
CA GLN A 31 6.50 28.54 1.75
C GLN A 31 5.81 28.63 3.12
N ASP A 32 4.63 29.24 3.18
CA ASP A 32 3.85 29.36 4.40
C ASP A 32 3.43 28.00 4.95
N TYR A 33 3.13 27.03 4.07
CA TYR A 33 2.82 25.66 4.48
C TYR A 33 3.99 25.04 5.26
N LEU A 34 5.21 25.16 4.76
CA LEU A 34 6.41 24.63 5.40
C LEU A 34 6.71 25.34 6.72
N HIS A 35 6.49 26.66 6.79
CA HIS A 35 6.66 27.41 8.03
C HIS A 35 5.68 26.95 9.11
N ARG A 36 4.40 26.78 8.77
CA ARG A 36 3.38 26.30 9.71
C ARG A 36 3.59 24.85 10.12
N LEU A 37 4.06 24.00 9.22
CA LEU A 37 4.35 22.60 9.56
C LEU A 37 5.44 22.49 10.65
N LYS A 38 6.39 23.43 10.73
CA LYS A 38 7.40 23.45 11.80
C LYS A 38 6.79 23.71 13.19
N ASP A 39 5.64 24.37 13.28
CA ASP A 39 4.97 24.62 14.55
C ASP A 39 4.44 23.33 15.20
N GLU A 40 4.33 22.23 14.44
CA GLU A 40 3.94 20.91 14.97
C GLU A 40 4.84 20.45 16.13
N GLN A 41 6.13 20.75 16.09
CA GLN A 41 7.08 20.41 17.16
C GLN A 41 6.71 21.10 18.49
N ARG A 42 6.18 22.33 18.42
CA ARG A 42 5.72 23.07 19.60
C ARG A 42 4.47 22.43 20.18
N ILE A 43 3.51 22.04 19.33
CA ILE A 43 2.29 21.34 19.75
C ILE A 43 2.65 20.02 20.43
N CYS A 44 3.50 19.20 19.80
CA CYS A 44 3.97 17.95 20.41
C CYS A 44 4.66 18.18 21.76
N SER A 45 5.41 19.27 21.91
CA SER A 45 6.08 19.62 23.18
C SER A 45 5.06 19.97 24.27
N ILE A 46 4.01 20.72 23.95
CA ILE A 46 2.93 21.07 24.88
C ILE A 46 2.17 19.81 25.31
N VAL A 47 1.82 18.94 24.35
CA VAL A 47 1.15 17.66 24.62
C VAL A 47 2.01 16.78 25.53
N ASN A 48 3.32 16.70 25.29
CA ASN A 48 4.24 15.94 26.15
C ASN A 48 4.37 16.50 27.57
N GLN A 49 4.38 17.83 27.74
CA GLN A 49 4.38 18.45 29.06
C GLN A 49 3.09 18.12 29.82
N PHE A 50 1.94 18.21 29.15
CA PHE A 50 0.65 17.89 29.75
C PHE A 50 0.48 16.40 30.06
N LYS A 51 0.98 15.52 29.18
CA LYS A 51 1.09 14.08 29.42
C LYS A 51 1.85 13.79 30.72
N THR A 52 3.03 14.37 30.88
CA THR A 52 3.87 14.17 32.09
C THR A 52 3.15 14.66 33.36
N TYR A 53 2.40 15.76 33.23
CA TYR A 53 1.57 16.28 34.33
C TYR A 53 0.44 15.32 34.70
N LEU A 54 -0.31 14.80 33.73
CA LEU A 54 -1.43 13.88 34.00
C LEU A 54 -0.96 12.53 34.55
N GLU A 55 0.20 12.03 34.10
CA GLU A 55 0.82 10.81 34.64
C GLU A 55 1.07 10.94 36.15
N SER A 56 1.49 12.13 36.61
CA SER A 56 1.66 12.41 38.05
C SER A 56 0.36 12.43 38.85
N LYS A 57 -0.79 12.57 38.18
CA LYS A 57 -2.13 12.69 38.79
C LYS A 57 -3.00 11.45 38.62
N SER A 58 -2.53 10.40 37.94
CA SER A 58 -3.24 9.12 37.72
C SER A 58 -4.66 9.29 37.13
N GLN A 59 -4.85 10.25 36.23
CA GLN A 59 -6.11 10.45 35.51
C GLN A 59 -6.16 9.67 34.19
N ASP A 60 -7.30 9.71 33.48
CA ASP A 60 -7.44 9.07 32.17
C ASP A 60 -6.48 9.70 31.15
N LEU A 61 -5.55 8.87 30.65
CA LEU A 61 -4.51 9.25 29.70
C LEU A 61 -4.88 8.88 28.26
N CYS A 62 -5.98 8.15 28.03
CA CYS A 62 -6.29 7.57 26.73
C CYS A 62 -6.41 8.63 25.64
N THR A 63 -7.06 9.76 25.95
CA THR A 63 -7.28 10.86 25.01
C THR A 63 -5.98 11.58 24.62
N ILE A 64 -5.08 11.84 25.58
CA ILE A 64 -3.76 12.45 25.28
C ILE A 64 -2.86 11.49 24.54
N TYR A 65 -2.86 10.21 24.95
CA TYR A 65 -2.09 9.18 24.25
C TYR A 65 -2.58 9.06 22.79
N MET A 66 -3.88 9.14 22.55
CA MET A 66 -4.43 9.18 21.19
C MET A 66 -3.94 10.41 20.41
N CYS A 67 -4.01 11.61 20.98
CA CYS A 67 -3.49 12.83 20.34
C CYS A 67 -1.99 12.69 19.98
N MET A 68 -1.17 12.14 20.88
CA MET A 68 0.24 11.86 20.59
C MET A 68 0.42 10.86 19.45
N ILE A 69 -0.35 9.77 19.44
CA ILE A 69 -0.32 8.75 18.39
C ILE A 69 -0.63 9.41 17.03
N GLU A 70 -1.60 10.32 16.97
CA GLU A 70 -2.00 11.02 15.75
C GLU A 70 -0.88 11.86 15.11
N HIS A 71 0.03 12.42 15.92
CA HIS A 71 1.20 13.15 15.41
C HIS A 71 2.40 12.27 15.03
N ILE A 72 2.40 10.99 15.42
CA ILE A 72 3.54 10.09 15.25
C ILE A 72 3.29 9.10 14.11
N TYR A 73 2.08 8.56 13.98
CA TYR A 73 1.84 7.34 13.20
C TYR A 73 2.23 7.41 11.72
N TYR A 74 2.16 8.60 11.11
CA TYR A 74 2.48 8.82 9.69
C TYR A 74 3.94 9.21 9.42
N LYS A 75 4.75 9.45 10.46
CA LYS A 75 6.15 9.87 10.32
C LYS A 75 7.06 8.65 10.26
N TYR A 76 7.95 8.66 9.27
CA TYR A 76 9.01 7.65 9.17
C TYR A 76 10.26 8.11 9.95
N ASP A 77 10.66 7.32 10.94
CA ASP A 77 11.92 7.45 11.66
C ASP A 77 13.14 7.40 10.72
N ARG A 78 13.68 8.57 10.39
CA ARG A 78 14.93 8.70 9.61
C ARG A 78 16.19 8.54 10.47
N THR A 79 16.07 8.70 11.78
CA THR A 79 17.20 8.69 12.71
C THR A 79 17.15 7.46 13.61
N PRO A 80 18.22 6.65 13.68
CA PRO A 80 18.23 5.35 14.36
C PRO A 80 18.25 5.43 15.91
N GLY A 81 18.15 6.62 16.50
CA GLY A 81 18.40 6.85 17.93
C GLY A 81 17.18 6.76 18.86
N GLN A 82 15.95 6.89 18.33
CA GLN A 82 14.72 6.77 19.12
C GLN A 82 13.66 6.02 18.30
N PRO A 83 13.43 4.72 18.56
CA PRO A 83 12.42 3.97 17.82
C PRO A 83 11.03 4.45 18.25
N SER A 84 10.37 5.24 17.42
CA SER A 84 8.98 5.68 17.66
C SER A 84 8.03 4.48 17.75
N ILE A 85 8.42 3.35 17.15
CA ILE A 85 7.74 2.05 17.24
C ILE A 85 7.56 1.60 18.69
N ALA A 86 8.58 1.71 19.53
CA ALA A 86 8.50 1.27 20.93
C ALA A 86 7.54 2.16 21.72
N LEU A 87 7.58 3.48 21.46
CA LEU A 87 6.65 4.44 22.04
C LEU A 87 5.21 4.16 21.59
N MET A 88 4.99 3.95 20.29
CA MET A 88 3.69 3.62 19.71
C MET A 88 3.11 2.35 20.35
N ASP A 89 3.92 1.30 20.50
CA ASP A 89 3.48 0.05 21.12
C ASP A 89 3.08 0.25 22.59
N GLN A 90 3.86 1.02 23.36
CA GLN A 90 3.53 1.38 24.75
C GLN A 90 2.20 2.14 24.86
N LEU A 91 2.03 3.20 24.07
CA LEU A 91 0.81 4.03 24.09
C LEU A 91 -0.42 3.21 23.67
N CYS A 92 -0.32 2.41 22.61
CA CYS A 92 -1.41 1.57 22.13
C CYS A 92 -1.75 0.44 23.11
N LYS A 93 -0.77 -0.16 23.79
CA LYS A 93 -1.02 -1.17 24.84
C LYS A 93 -1.79 -0.57 26.02
N TYR A 94 -1.41 0.64 26.44
CA TYR A 94 -2.13 1.35 27.50
C TYR A 94 -3.59 1.62 27.11
N ILE A 95 -3.83 2.17 25.91
CA ILE A 95 -5.19 2.42 25.41
C ILE A 95 -5.99 1.12 25.36
N ARG A 96 -5.42 0.01 24.86
CA ARG A 96 -6.14 -1.27 24.80
C ARG A 96 -6.55 -1.80 26.19
N ALA A 97 -5.75 -1.55 27.22
CA ALA A 97 -6.01 -2.03 28.57
C ALA A 97 -6.99 -1.14 29.35
N ASN A 98 -6.91 0.18 29.16
CA ASN A 98 -7.55 1.14 30.05
C ASN A 98 -8.74 1.89 29.40
N ASP A 99 -8.89 1.82 28.08
CA ASP A 99 -9.95 2.53 27.37
C ASP A 99 -11.32 1.86 27.54
N THR A 100 -12.29 2.64 28.00
CA THR A 100 -13.70 2.24 28.11
C THR A 100 -14.45 2.41 26.79
N SER A 101 -13.96 3.30 25.91
CA SER A 101 -14.55 3.54 24.59
C SER A 101 -14.08 2.49 23.58
N ASN A 102 -14.96 2.01 22.71
CA ASN A 102 -14.50 1.19 21.58
C ASN A 102 -13.83 2.06 20.49
N ARG A 103 -14.16 3.35 20.44
CA ARG A 103 -13.77 4.25 19.36
C ARG A 103 -12.27 4.56 19.39
N ILE A 104 -11.74 4.95 20.55
CA ILE A 104 -10.33 5.32 20.70
C ILE A 104 -9.45 4.08 20.54
N ARG A 105 -9.84 2.94 21.12
CA ARG A 105 -9.17 1.64 20.91
C ARG A 105 -9.06 1.22 19.44
N VAL A 106 -10.13 1.31 18.65
CA VAL A 106 -10.08 0.97 17.21
C VAL A 106 -9.16 1.94 16.47
N ARG A 107 -9.29 3.24 16.73
CA ARG A 107 -8.48 4.28 16.09
C ARG A 107 -6.99 4.14 16.40
N ALA A 108 -6.64 3.91 17.67
CA ALA A 108 -5.27 3.64 18.11
C ALA A 108 -4.70 2.37 17.47
N SER A 109 -5.54 1.32 17.31
CA SER A 109 -5.11 0.08 16.66
C SER A 109 -4.80 0.29 15.17
N LEU A 110 -5.62 1.08 14.45
CA LEU A 110 -5.35 1.44 13.05
C LEU A 110 -4.07 2.27 12.90
N CYS A 111 -3.86 3.28 13.75
CA CYS A 111 -2.62 4.07 13.75
C CYS A 111 -1.38 3.19 14.02
N HIS A 112 -1.49 2.22 14.93
CA HIS A 112 -0.40 1.27 15.19
C HIS A 112 -0.09 0.42 13.95
N ILE A 113 -1.11 -0.17 13.31
CA ILE A 113 -0.93 -0.97 12.09
C ILE A 113 -0.28 -0.11 10.99
N TYR A 114 -0.76 1.11 10.79
CA TYR A 114 -0.22 2.05 9.81
C TYR A 114 1.27 2.30 10.06
N HIS A 115 1.65 2.57 11.31
CA HIS A 115 3.03 2.85 11.69
C HIS A 115 3.95 1.63 11.53
N LEU A 116 3.48 0.43 11.90
CA LEU A 116 4.23 -0.81 11.64
C LEU A 116 4.43 -1.06 10.14
N ALA A 117 3.40 -0.84 9.34
CA ALA A 117 3.46 -0.98 7.88
C ALA A 117 4.33 0.11 7.22
N LEU A 118 4.46 1.28 7.83
CA LEU A 118 5.39 2.33 7.40
C LEU A 118 6.86 1.92 7.61
N HIS A 119 7.14 1.12 8.65
CA HIS A 119 8.48 0.65 9.04
C HIS A 119 8.83 -0.77 8.57
N ASP A 120 8.11 -1.31 7.60
CA ASP A 120 8.39 -2.62 7.01
C ASP A 120 8.22 -3.83 7.95
N TYR A 121 7.51 -3.67 9.07
CA TYR A 121 7.13 -4.77 9.95
C TYR A 121 5.85 -5.48 9.46
N TYR A 122 5.95 -6.10 8.28
CA TYR A 122 4.82 -6.66 7.55
C TYR A 122 3.99 -7.66 8.36
N TYR A 123 4.64 -8.71 8.89
CA TYR A 123 3.96 -9.77 9.63
C TYR A 123 3.26 -9.25 10.88
N LYS A 124 3.93 -8.38 11.65
CA LYS A 124 3.33 -7.77 12.86
C LYS A 124 2.10 -6.93 12.53
N ALA A 125 2.15 -6.17 11.44
CA ALA A 125 1.03 -5.36 10.97
C ALA A 125 -0.16 -6.24 10.53
N CYS A 126 0.12 -7.30 9.77
CA CYS A 126 -0.90 -8.26 9.33
C CYS A 126 -1.56 -9.00 10.50
N ASP A 127 -0.76 -9.49 11.44
CA ASP A 127 -1.26 -10.16 12.64
C ASP A 127 -2.14 -9.21 13.44
N LEU A 128 -1.69 -7.97 13.66
CA LEU A 128 -2.48 -6.99 14.40
C LEU A 128 -3.80 -6.64 13.69
N MET A 129 -3.81 -6.50 12.36
CA MET A 129 -5.02 -6.29 11.56
C MET A 129 -6.01 -7.45 11.71
N LYS A 130 -5.53 -8.70 11.67
CA LYS A 130 -6.36 -9.91 11.84
C LYS A 130 -6.90 -10.03 13.27
N MET A 131 -6.08 -9.72 14.27
CA MET A 131 -6.48 -9.81 15.69
C MET A 131 -7.55 -8.79 16.07
N CYS A 132 -7.48 -7.57 15.52
CA CYS A 132 -8.45 -6.53 15.84
C CYS A 132 -9.83 -6.71 15.17
N ARG A 133 -9.97 -7.59 14.17
CA ARG A 133 -11.22 -7.88 13.42
C ARG A 133 -11.99 -6.63 12.96
N ILE A 134 -11.25 -5.60 12.55
CA ILE A 134 -11.82 -4.28 12.23
C ILE A 134 -12.73 -4.36 10.99
N GLN A 135 -12.48 -5.34 10.10
CA GLN A 135 -13.23 -5.60 8.86
C GLN A 135 -14.73 -5.76 9.08
N ASP A 136 -15.15 -6.41 10.17
CA ASP A 136 -16.57 -6.67 10.45
C ASP A 136 -17.31 -5.42 10.94
N THR A 137 -16.58 -4.53 11.62
CA THR A 137 -17.14 -3.35 12.31
C THR A 137 -17.08 -2.05 11.49
N ILE A 138 -16.39 -2.06 10.36
CA ILE A 138 -16.02 -0.82 9.65
C ILE A 138 -17.23 -0.10 9.05
N ASN A 139 -18.20 -0.83 8.51
CA ASN A 139 -19.37 -0.26 7.85
C ASN A 139 -20.28 0.51 8.81
N SER A 140 -20.31 0.11 10.09
CA SER A 140 -21.05 0.79 11.16
C SER A 140 -20.24 1.88 11.87
N SER A 141 -18.95 2.04 11.54
CA SER A 141 -18.06 3.00 12.19
C SER A 141 -18.13 4.40 11.56
N ASP A 142 -17.68 5.41 12.31
CA ASP A 142 -17.63 6.80 11.85
C ASP A 142 -16.80 6.96 10.58
N ILE A 143 -17.16 7.94 9.74
CA ILE A 143 -16.46 8.28 8.49
C ILE A 143 -14.96 8.49 8.70
N SER A 144 -14.56 9.16 9.80
CA SER A 144 -13.13 9.36 10.12
C SER A 144 -12.35 8.05 10.34
N ILE A 145 -13.00 7.03 10.91
CA ILE A 145 -12.40 5.71 11.14
C ILE A 145 -12.37 4.93 9.82
N GLN A 146 -13.40 5.05 8.99
CA GLN A 146 -13.41 4.46 7.64
C GLN A 146 -12.26 5.00 6.78
N ILE A 147 -12.04 6.32 6.78
CA ILE A 147 -10.92 6.94 6.07
C ILE A 147 -9.58 6.43 6.61
N LEU A 148 -9.40 6.39 7.94
CA LEU A 148 -8.17 5.87 8.55
C LEU A 148 -7.93 4.39 8.21
N TYR A 149 -9.00 3.58 8.17
CA TYR A 149 -8.94 2.18 7.79
C TYR A 149 -8.51 2.01 6.32
N ASN A 150 -9.13 2.74 5.40
CA ASN A 150 -8.76 2.72 3.98
C ASN A 150 -7.29 3.12 3.78
N ARG A 151 -6.81 4.13 4.50
CA ARG A 151 -5.41 4.54 4.49
C ARG A 151 -4.48 3.47 5.04
N THR A 152 -4.88 2.82 6.12
CA THR A 152 -4.12 1.71 6.73
C THR A 152 -4.05 0.50 5.81
N LEU A 153 -5.15 0.18 5.10
CA LEU A 153 -5.15 -0.88 4.08
C LEU A 153 -4.20 -0.57 2.93
N VAL A 154 -4.24 0.66 2.40
CA VAL A 154 -3.30 1.07 1.35
C VAL A 154 -1.87 0.96 1.85
N GLN A 155 -1.58 1.46 3.04
CA GLN A 155 -0.23 1.39 3.61
C GLN A 155 0.24 -0.05 3.82
N LEU A 156 -0.65 -0.94 4.26
CA LEU A 156 -0.38 -2.37 4.38
C LEU A 156 -0.08 -3.00 3.00
N GLY A 157 -0.83 -2.62 1.96
CA GLY A 157 -0.56 -3.03 0.57
C GLY A 157 0.79 -2.51 0.06
N LEU A 158 1.17 -1.26 0.38
CA LEU A 158 2.50 -0.74 0.07
C LEU A 158 3.60 -1.50 0.81
N CYS A 159 3.37 -1.90 2.06
CA CYS A 159 4.29 -2.72 2.84
C CYS A 159 4.42 -4.14 2.27
N ALA A 160 3.30 -4.76 1.89
CA ALA A 160 3.28 -6.06 1.22
C ALA A 160 4.10 -6.04 -0.09
N PHE A 161 4.01 -4.94 -0.84
CA PHE A 161 4.76 -4.76 -2.07
C PHE A 161 6.27 -4.69 -1.81
N ARG A 162 6.71 -3.93 -0.79
CA ARG A 162 8.14 -3.87 -0.42
C ARG A 162 8.66 -5.21 0.09
N PHE A 163 7.82 -5.99 0.78
CA PHE A 163 8.14 -7.35 1.20
C PHE A 163 8.19 -8.36 0.03
N GLY A 164 7.51 -8.07 -1.10
CA GLY A 164 7.45 -8.92 -2.29
C GLY A 164 6.25 -9.88 -2.34
N ALA A 165 5.24 -9.68 -1.48
CA ALA A 165 4.01 -10.48 -1.45
C ALA A 165 2.98 -9.95 -2.47
N ILE A 166 3.19 -10.20 -3.76
CA ILE A 166 2.40 -9.63 -4.87
C ILE A 166 0.91 -10.02 -4.77
N ASP A 167 0.61 -11.25 -4.38
CA ASP A 167 -0.77 -11.73 -4.20
C ASP A 167 -1.54 -10.89 -3.18
N GLU A 168 -0.91 -10.60 -2.04
CA GLU A 168 -1.52 -9.84 -0.95
C GLU A 168 -1.70 -8.37 -1.34
N VAL A 169 -0.76 -7.82 -2.13
CA VAL A 169 -0.90 -6.47 -2.72
C VAL A 169 -2.14 -6.41 -3.61
N HIS A 170 -2.31 -7.39 -4.50
CA HIS A 170 -3.46 -7.42 -5.39
C HIS A 170 -4.77 -7.53 -4.61
N GLN A 171 -4.86 -8.45 -3.65
CA GLN A 171 -6.07 -8.65 -2.83
C GLN A 171 -6.45 -7.41 -2.00
N THR A 172 -5.48 -6.68 -1.48
CA THR A 172 -5.73 -5.47 -0.66
C THR A 172 -6.11 -4.28 -1.53
N LEU A 173 -5.43 -4.06 -2.66
CA LEU A 173 -5.61 -2.88 -3.50
C LEU A 173 -6.71 -3.03 -4.56
N VAL A 174 -7.16 -4.24 -4.90
CA VAL A 174 -8.22 -4.45 -5.92
C VAL A 174 -9.54 -3.73 -5.59
N ASN A 175 -9.86 -3.60 -4.31
CA ASN A 175 -11.08 -2.94 -3.84
C ASN A 175 -10.94 -1.41 -3.81
N MET A 176 -9.71 -0.90 -3.90
CA MET A 176 -9.44 0.54 -4.00
C MET A 176 -9.75 0.97 -5.43
N ARG A 177 -10.98 1.45 -5.64
CA ARG A 177 -11.47 1.83 -6.96
C ARG A 177 -10.60 2.94 -7.56
N SER A 178 -10.18 2.75 -8.81
CA SER A 178 -9.31 3.68 -9.55
C SER A 178 -9.95 5.06 -9.78
N GLY A 179 -9.12 6.09 -9.86
CA GLY A 179 -9.52 7.46 -10.23
C GLY A 179 -9.99 8.32 -9.06
N ASN A 180 -10.92 9.25 -9.28
CA ASN A 180 -11.30 10.25 -8.28
C ASN A 180 -11.92 9.66 -6.99
N GLN A 181 -12.48 8.45 -7.04
CA GLN A 181 -13.06 7.77 -5.87
C GLN A 181 -11.99 7.39 -4.85
N ILE A 182 -10.75 7.07 -5.26
CA ILE A 182 -9.67 6.75 -4.31
C ILE A 182 -9.28 7.99 -3.49
N LYS A 183 -9.35 9.18 -4.11
CA LYS A 183 -9.04 10.45 -3.42
C LYS A 183 -10.04 10.70 -2.30
N GLU A 184 -11.30 10.35 -2.52
CA GLU A 184 -12.38 10.50 -1.54
C GLU A 184 -12.26 9.46 -0.42
N LEU A 185 -12.04 8.19 -0.77
CA LEU A 185 -11.87 7.10 0.19
C LEU A 185 -10.68 7.31 1.14
N LEU A 186 -9.65 8.04 0.68
CA LEU A 186 -8.45 8.37 1.45
C LEU A 186 -8.52 9.73 2.15
N GLY A 187 -9.61 10.49 2.00
CA GLY A 187 -9.76 11.82 2.60
C GLY A 187 -8.82 12.88 2.02
N GLN A 188 -8.46 12.76 0.73
CA GLN A 188 -7.57 13.68 0.01
C GLN A 188 -8.31 14.65 -0.92
N ASN A 189 -9.57 14.36 -1.27
CA ASN A 189 -10.40 15.24 -2.09
C ASN A 189 -11.89 15.09 -1.74
N ILE A 190 -12.68 16.11 -2.06
CA ILE A 190 -14.12 16.21 -1.80
C ILE A 190 -14.79 16.58 -3.13
N HIS A 191 -15.16 15.62 -3.99
CA HIS A 191 -15.86 15.95 -5.26
C HIS A 191 -17.26 15.29 -5.39
N LEU A 192 -17.68 14.38 -4.49
CA LEU A 192 -19.04 13.82 -4.49
C LEU A 192 -19.86 14.02 -3.21
N MET A 193 -19.30 14.61 -2.15
CA MET A 193 -20.06 14.91 -0.93
C MET A 193 -20.86 16.22 -1.03
N HIS A 194 -21.48 16.48 -2.17
CA HIS A 194 -22.45 17.57 -2.35
C HIS A 194 -23.90 17.11 -2.14
N ARG A 195 -24.12 15.86 -1.70
CA ARG A 195 -25.47 15.31 -1.48
C ARG A 195 -26.04 15.54 -0.09
N GLN A 196 -25.26 15.98 0.89
CA GLN A 196 -25.72 16.30 2.24
C GLN A 196 -24.92 17.47 2.80
N GLU A 197 -25.63 18.47 3.35
CA GLU A 197 -25.14 19.73 3.96
C GLU A 197 -24.34 19.49 5.27
N ILE A 198 -23.39 18.55 5.25
CA ILE A 198 -22.50 18.25 6.37
C ILE A 198 -21.17 18.97 6.08
N ASN A 199 -20.54 19.56 7.10
CA ASN A 199 -19.20 20.17 7.04
C ASN A 199 -18.13 19.11 6.64
N ASN A 200 -18.11 18.74 5.36
CA ASN A 200 -17.28 17.65 4.84
C ASN A 200 -15.79 18.00 4.82
N GLU A 201 -15.44 19.28 4.93
CA GLU A 201 -14.08 19.79 5.09
C GLU A 201 -13.39 19.24 6.35
N GLN A 202 -14.15 18.88 7.40
CA GLN A 202 -13.61 18.34 8.65
C GLN A 202 -12.90 16.99 8.46
N TYR A 203 -13.19 16.28 7.37
CA TYR A 203 -12.63 14.96 7.08
C TYR A 203 -11.46 15.01 6.08
N LEU A 204 -11.09 16.20 5.60
CA LEU A 204 -9.95 16.38 4.71
C LEU A 204 -8.64 16.26 5.50
N LEU A 205 -7.71 15.45 5.04
CA LEU A 205 -6.40 15.36 5.66
C LEU A 205 -5.47 16.45 5.11
N PRO A 206 -4.58 17.02 5.94
CA PRO A 206 -3.52 17.89 5.46
C PRO A 206 -2.60 17.21 4.44
N PHE A 207 -2.04 18.00 3.53
CA PHE A 207 -1.21 17.48 2.43
C PHE A 207 -0.01 16.62 2.87
N HIS A 208 0.67 16.97 3.95
CA HIS A 208 1.82 16.17 4.44
C HIS A 208 1.42 14.75 4.90
N MET A 209 0.12 14.47 5.07
CA MET A 209 -0.41 13.13 5.35
C MET A 209 -0.92 12.44 4.06
N HIS A 210 -0.87 13.06 2.89
CA HIS A 210 -1.35 12.44 1.65
C HIS A 210 -0.42 11.31 1.22
N ILE A 211 -1.02 10.26 0.67
CA ILE A 211 -0.32 9.14 0.02
C ILE A 211 -0.41 9.39 -1.48
N ASN A 212 0.71 9.31 -2.20
CA ASN A 212 0.72 9.52 -3.64
C ASN A 212 -0.15 8.46 -4.35
N ILE A 213 -1.22 8.90 -5.01
CA ILE A 213 -2.19 8.05 -5.67
C ILE A 213 -1.62 7.38 -6.92
N GLU A 214 -0.78 8.09 -7.67
CA GLU A 214 -0.13 7.53 -8.86
C GLU A 214 0.76 6.36 -8.47
N LEU A 215 1.45 6.45 -7.33
CA LEU A 215 2.26 5.36 -6.79
C LEU A 215 1.39 4.14 -6.44
N ILE A 216 0.22 4.34 -5.82
CA ILE A 216 -0.71 3.24 -5.48
C ILE A 216 -1.19 2.55 -6.77
N GLU A 217 -1.60 3.33 -7.76
CA GLU A 217 -2.06 2.82 -9.06
C GLU A 217 -0.95 2.04 -9.78
N CYS A 218 0.29 2.53 -9.74
CA CYS A 218 1.43 1.84 -10.32
C CYS A 218 1.73 0.52 -9.64
N ILE A 219 1.76 0.49 -8.31
CA ILE A 219 2.01 -0.73 -7.54
C ILE A 219 0.90 -1.76 -7.80
N TYR A 220 -0.35 -1.31 -7.86
CA TYR A 220 -1.48 -2.17 -8.22
C TYR A 220 -1.32 -2.76 -9.62
N LEU A 221 -0.98 -1.95 -10.61
CA LEU A 221 -0.84 -2.37 -12.01
C LEU A 221 0.38 -3.25 -12.24
N ILE A 222 1.51 -3.00 -11.57
CA ILE A 222 2.69 -3.89 -11.59
C ILE A 222 2.29 -5.26 -11.01
N SER A 223 1.59 -5.27 -9.87
CA SER A 223 1.13 -6.52 -9.25
C SER A 223 0.15 -7.27 -10.15
N ALA A 224 -0.79 -6.56 -10.79
CA ALA A 224 -1.72 -7.14 -11.75
C ALA A 224 -0.99 -7.66 -13.01
N MET A 225 0.03 -6.95 -13.51
CA MET A 225 0.82 -7.37 -14.67
C MET A 225 1.55 -8.69 -14.38
N LEU A 226 2.26 -8.78 -13.26
CA LEU A 226 3.01 -9.99 -12.89
C LEU A 226 2.09 -11.21 -12.73
N MET A 227 0.88 -11.02 -12.21
CA MET A 227 -0.11 -12.09 -12.05
C MET A 227 -0.83 -12.47 -13.35
N GLU A 228 -1.21 -11.50 -14.17
CA GLU A 228 -2.07 -11.72 -15.35
C GLU A 228 -1.26 -12.20 -16.57
N MET A 229 0.01 -11.81 -16.71
CA MET A 229 0.82 -12.14 -17.90
C MET A 229 1.06 -13.65 -18.12
N PRO A 230 1.44 -14.45 -17.10
CA PRO A 230 1.53 -15.90 -17.25
C PRO A 230 0.19 -16.53 -17.65
N CYS A 231 -0.91 -16.04 -17.04
CA CYS A 231 -2.25 -16.53 -17.36
C CYS A 231 -2.67 -16.17 -18.80
N MET A 232 -2.37 -14.96 -19.26
CA MET A 232 -2.76 -14.45 -20.59
C MET A 232 -2.01 -15.14 -21.72
N THR A 233 -0.74 -15.49 -21.51
CA THR A 233 0.15 -16.12 -22.50
C THR A 233 -0.07 -17.63 -22.59
N SER A 234 -0.61 -18.27 -21.55
CA SER A 234 -1.00 -19.68 -21.58
C SER A 234 -2.12 -19.92 -22.62
N LYS A 235 -1.74 -20.43 -23.80
CA LYS A 235 -2.68 -20.75 -24.90
C LYS A 235 -3.72 -21.83 -24.54
N PHE A 236 -3.56 -22.50 -23.39
CA PHE A 236 -4.35 -23.63 -22.94
C PHE A 236 -5.58 -23.27 -22.07
N SER A 237 -5.74 -22.00 -21.67
CA SER A 237 -6.90 -21.56 -20.85
C SER A 237 -8.01 -20.94 -21.71
N SER A 238 -8.38 -21.53 -22.86
CA SER A 238 -9.29 -20.87 -23.80
C SER A 238 -10.77 -20.86 -23.37
N ASN A 239 -11.25 -21.83 -22.59
CA ASN A 239 -12.70 -21.98 -22.39
C ASN A 239 -13.28 -21.36 -21.11
N ARG A 240 -12.47 -20.95 -20.13
CA ARG A 240 -12.92 -20.15 -18.96
C ARG A 240 -11.81 -19.22 -18.46
N ARG A 241 -11.51 -18.16 -19.21
CA ARG A 241 -10.58 -17.11 -18.75
C ARG A 241 -11.18 -16.40 -17.54
N ARG A 242 -10.64 -16.67 -16.35
CA ARG A 242 -10.90 -15.83 -15.18
C ARG A 242 -9.91 -14.69 -15.23
N LEU A 243 -10.38 -13.50 -15.64
CA LEU A 243 -9.59 -12.27 -15.55
C LEU A 243 -9.31 -11.97 -14.07
N ILE A 244 -8.04 -11.79 -13.70
CA ILE A 244 -7.65 -11.47 -12.33
C ILE A 244 -7.95 -9.98 -12.08
N SER A 245 -7.49 -9.10 -12.97
CA SER A 245 -7.81 -7.67 -12.94
C SER A 245 -8.56 -7.19 -14.18
N LYS A 246 -9.81 -6.77 -13.99
CA LYS A 246 -10.57 -6.07 -15.04
C LYS A 246 -9.95 -4.73 -15.42
N HIS A 247 -9.36 -4.01 -14.45
CA HIS A 247 -8.78 -2.69 -14.68
C HIS A 247 -7.55 -2.77 -15.57
N PHE A 248 -6.59 -3.65 -15.23
CA PHE A 248 -5.41 -3.90 -16.05
C PHE A 248 -5.79 -4.34 -17.48
N TYR A 249 -6.77 -5.23 -17.61
CA TYR A 249 -7.26 -5.69 -18.92
C TYR A 249 -7.78 -4.54 -19.81
N ILE A 250 -8.51 -3.60 -19.21
CA ILE A 250 -9.02 -2.42 -19.94
C ILE A 250 -7.86 -1.53 -20.39
N VAL A 251 -6.86 -1.31 -19.52
CA VAL A 251 -5.67 -0.50 -19.85
C VAL A 251 -4.91 -1.11 -21.04
N MET A 252 -4.69 -2.43 -21.04
CA MET A 252 -4.04 -3.14 -22.15
C MET A 252 -4.81 -2.98 -23.47
N ARG A 253 -6.13 -3.25 -23.46
CA ARG A 253 -6.97 -3.09 -24.66
C ARG A 253 -7.04 -1.67 -25.18
N GLN A 254 -6.95 -0.66 -24.31
CA GLN A 254 -6.91 0.73 -24.73
C GLN A 254 -5.59 1.08 -25.40
N ALA A 255 -4.48 0.54 -24.90
CA ALA A 255 -3.18 0.76 -25.51
C ALA A 255 -3.03 0.07 -26.87
N GLU A 256 -3.54 -1.15 -27.05
CA GLU A 256 -3.56 -1.85 -28.36
C GLU A 256 -4.31 -1.06 -29.45
N LYS A 257 -5.30 -0.24 -29.06
CA LYS A 257 -6.05 0.60 -29.99
C LYS A 257 -5.29 1.87 -30.41
N GLN A 258 -4.25 2.25 -29.69
CA GLN A 258 -3.44 3.42 -30.02
C GLN A 258 -2.38 3.00 -31.03
N SER A 259 -2.49 3.49 -32.27
CA SER A 259 -1.60 3.12 -33.37
C SER A 259 -0.25 3.83 -33.38
N ILE A 260 -0.04 4.83 -32.52
CA ILE A 260 1.18 5.64 -32.46
C ILE A 260 1.87 5.39 -31.12
N SER A 261 2.97 4.65 -31.13
CA SER A 261 3.84 4.45 -29.96
C SER A 261 5.02 5.43 -30.00
N GLY A 262 4.92 6.52 -29.24
CA GLY A 262 6.09 7.29 -28.82
C GLY A 262 6.73 6.67 -27.55
N PRO A 263 7.86 7.20 -27.07
CA PRO A 263 8.42 6.77 -25.78
C PRO A 263 7.36 6.97 -24.67
N PRO A 264 7.30 6.06 -23.69
CA PRO A 264 6.34 6.16 -22.60
C PRO A 264 6.63 7.40 -21.73
N GLU A 265 5.64 8.28 -21.57
CA GLU A 265 5.71 9.50 -20.73
C GLU A 265 4.97 9.34 -19.40
N THR A 266 3.92 8.51 -19.37
CA THR A 266 3.12 8.25 -18.17
C THR A 266 3.44 6.89 -17.59
N MET A 267 3.29 6.75 -16.27
CA MET A 267 3.55 5.47 -15.60
C MET A 267 2.69 4.33 -16.16
N LEU A 268 1.44 4.62 -16.55
CA LEU A 268 0.58 3.67 -17.25
C LEU A 268 1.19 3.16 -18.56
N LYS A 269 1.76 4.05 -19.39
CA LYS A 269 2.42 3.67 -20.65
C LYS A 269 3.68 2.85 -20.38
N HIS A 270 4.45 3.18 -19.35
CA HIS A 270 5.60 2.36 -18.95
C HIS A 270 5.20 0.93 -18.61
N ILE A 271 4.08 0.73 -17.92
CA ILE A 271 3.59 -0.61 -17.57
C ILE A 271 3.11 -1.38 -18.81
N VAL A 272 2.49 -0.71 -19.78
CA VAL A 272 2.10 -1.36 -21.04
C VAL A 272 3.32 -1.75 -21.89
N VAL A 273 4.32 -0.88 -21.99
CA VAL A 273 5.57 -1.22 -22.69
C VAL A 273 6.25 -2.39 -21.98
N ALA A 274 6.28 -2.37 -20.65
CA ALA A 274 6.81 -3.47 -19.85
C ALA A 274 6.07 -4.79 -20.06
N SER A 275 4.73 -4.78 -20.13
CA SER A 275 3.95 -6.00 -20.35
C SER A 275 4.18 -6.58 -21.75
N HIS A 276 4.33 -5.73 -22.76
CA HIS A 276 4.72 -6.16 -24.11
C HIS A 276 6.15 -6.72 -24.13
N ALA A 277 7.11 -6.06 -23.49
CA ALA A 277 8.49 -6.55 -23.37
C ALA A 277 8.56 -7.91 -22.63
N LEU A 278 7.73 -8.10 -21.59
CA LEU A 278 7.61 -9.38 -20.88
C LEU A 278 7.11 -10.50 -21.80
N SER A 279 6.20 -10.19 -22.73
CA SER A 279 5.72 -11.16 -23.73
C SER A 279 6.73 -11.48 -24.83
N LEU A 280 7.71 -10.61 -25.04
CA LEU A 280 8.81 -10.77 -26.01
C LEU A 280 10.10 -11.30 -25.37
N ASP A 281 10.05 -11.70 -24.10
CA ASP A 281 11.19 -12.20 -23.31
C ASP A 281 12.33 -11.19 -23.05
N ASP A 282 12.09 -9.88 -23.24
CA ASP A 282 13.08 -8.83 -22.96
C ASP A 282 12.86 -8.20 -21.58
N TRP A 283 13.37 -8.88 -20.54
CA TRP A 283 13.21 -8.44 -19.16
C TRP A 283 14.06 -7.20 -18.81
N LYS A 284 15.08 -6.87 -19.62
CA LYS A 284 16.05 -5.80 -19.31
C LYS A 284 15.47 -4.41 -19.52
N GLU A 285 14.56 -4.24 -20.47
CA GLU A 285 13.90 -2.95 -20.75
C GLU A 285 12.87 -2.55 -19.68
N ILE A 286 12.38 -3.50 -18.89
CA ILE A 286 11.30 -3.29 -17.90
C ILE A 286 11.78 -2.49 -16.67
N ILE A 287 13.05 -2.65 -16.29
CA ILE A 287 13.55 -2.28 -14.95
C ILE A 287 13.72 -0.77 -14.78
N TRP A 288 14.07 -0.04 -15.84
CA TRP A 288 14.67 1.29 -15.71
C TRP A 288 13.70 2.43 -15.43
N ASN A 289 12.38 2.21 -15.58
CA ASN A 289 11.43 3.32 -15.70
C ASN A 289 10.27 3.35 -14.68
N LEU A 290 10.15 2.34 -13.81
CA LEU A 290 8.88 2.12 -13.08
C LEU A 290 8.78 2.82 -11.71
N ILE A 291 9.88 2.93 -10.95
CA ILE A 291 9.83 3.47 -9.57
C ILE A 291 11.10 4.29 -9.24
N PRO A 292 11.01 5.53 -8.76
CA PRO A 292 12.17 6.27 -8.26
C PRO A 292 12.74 5.66 -6.96
N GLN A 293 14.06 5.41 -6.94
CA GLN A 293 14.94 5.54 -5.76
C GLN A 293 14.72 4.62 -4.53
N ALA A 294 14.37 3.34 -4.71
CA ALA A 294 14.56 2.33 -3.65
C ALA A 294 15.32 1.11 -4.18
N ILE A 295 16.62 1.02 -3.86
CA ILE A 295 17.54 -0.03 -4.35
C ILE A 295 17.01 -1.44 -4.00
N GLU A 296 16.45 -1.60 -2.80
CA GLU A 296 15.91 -2.87 -2.32
C GLU A 296 14.66 -3.30 -3.09
N VAL A 297 13.73 -2.35 -3.33
CA VAL A 297 12.51 -2.60 -4.11
C VAL A 297 12.87 -2.92 -5.56
N HIS A 298 13.85 -2.20 -6.14
CA HIS A 298 14.36 -2.49 -7.48
C HIS A 298 14.95 -3.90 -7.59
N LYS A 299 15.75 -4.31 -6.61
CA LYS A 299 16.32 -5.66 -6.56
C LYS A 299 15.23 -6.73 -6.44
N MET A 300 14.26 -6.51 -5.55
CA MET A 300 13.11 -7.41 -5.37
C MET A 300 12.29 -7.52 -6.66
N LEU A 301 11.96 -6.38 -7.28
CA LEU A 301 11.17 -6.33 -8.51
C LEU A 301 11.92 -6.97 -9.68
N THR A 302 13.24 -6.75 -9.80
CA THR A 302 14.09 -7.39 -10.82
C THR A 302 14.03 -8.90 -10.69
N ASN A 303 14.15 -9.43 -9.47
CA ASN A 303 14.07 -10.87 -9.24
C ASN A 303 12.68 -11.42 -9.60
N LYS A 304 11.61 -10.70 -9.22
CA LYS A 304 10.24 -11.11 -9.56
C LYS A 304 9.93 -11.05 -11.05
N ILE A 305 10.40 -10.02 -11.75
CA ILE A 305 10.27 -9.92 -13.22
C ILE A 305 11.04 -11.06 -13.88
N LYS A 306 12.24 -11.42 -13.40
CA LYS A 306 12.99 -12.56 -13.93
C LYS A 306 12.21 -13.87 -13.75
N GLU A 307 11.68 -14.13 -12.56
CA GLU A 307 10.83 -15.29 -12.27
C GLU A 307 9.60 -15.33 -13.21
N GLU A 308 8.87 -14.22 -13.36
CA GLU A 308 7.69 -14.20 -14.22
C GLU A 308 8.01 -14.23 -15.72
N SER A 309 9.14 -13.66 -16.15
CA SER A 309 9.59 -13.75 -17.54
C SER A 309 9.89 -15.20 -17.92
N LEU A 310 10.48 -15.98 -17.00
CA LEU A 310 10.68 -17.42 -17.19
C LEU A 310 9.33 -18.14 -17.30
N HIS A 311 8.35 -17.83 -16.44
CA HIS A 311 7.01 -18.42 -16.51
C HIS A 311 6.32 -18.12 -17.86
N VAL A 312 6.35 -16.86 -18.29
CA VAL A 312 5.79 -16.44 -19.58
C VAL A 312 6.48 -17.14 -20.74
N TYR A 313 7.81 -17.26 -20.70
CA TYR A 313 8.60 -17.97 -21.69
C TYR A 313 8.19 -19.43 -21.81
N LEU A 314 8.07 -20.12 -20.67
CA LEU A 314 7.66 -21.52 -20.61
C LEU A 314 6.21 -21.68 -21.11
N CYS A 315 5.29 -20.80 -20.71
CA CYS A 315 3.89 -20.83 -21.16
C CYS A 315 3.76 -20.61 -22.67
N THR A 316 4.53 -19.69 -23.23
CA THR A 316 4.48 -19.34 -24.66
C THR A 316 5.07 -20.44 -25.53
N ASN A 317 6.17 -21.04 -25.06
CA ASN A 317 6.92 -22.04 -25.81
C ASN A 317 6.64 -23.49 -25.41
N ALA A 318 5.68 -23.72 -24.50
CA ALA A 318 5.23 -25.05 -24.08
C ALA A 318 4.77 -25.94 -25.24
N THR A 319 4.31 -25.35 -26.35
CA THR A 319 3.92 -26.11 -27.55
C THR A 319 5.08 -26.44 -28.48
N ILE A 320 6.22 -25.76 -28.33
CA ILE A 320 7.33 -25.78 -29.29
C ILE A 320 8.46 -26.69 -28.80
N PHE A 321 8.78 -26.65 -27.50
CA PHE A 321 9.88 -27.44 -26.93
C PHE A 321 9.37 -28.72 -26.27
N ASP A 322 10.02 -29.84 -26.58
CA ASP A 322 9.77 -31.14 -25.92
C ASP A 322 10.68 -31.35 -24.69
N ILE A 323 11.91 -30.82 -24.75
CA ILE A 323 12.93 -30.98 -23.70
C ILE A 323 13.68 -29.65 -23.58
N ILE A 324 13.79 -29.12 -22.36
CA ILE A 324 14.56 -27.91 -22.08
C ILE A 324 15.58 -28.21 -20.97
N ALA A 325 16.84 -27.87 -21.22
CA ALA A 325 17.91 -28.01 -20.23
C ALA A 325 17.84 -26.85 -19.21
N LEU A 326 17.88 -27.17 -17.91
CA LEU A 326 17.82 -26.17 -16.83
C LEU A 326 19.00 -25.20 -16.86
N THR A 327 20.18 -25.65 -17.28
CA THR A 327 21.38 -24.80 -17.41
C THR A 327 21.16 -23.66 -18.40
N THR A 328 20.50 -23.91 -19.53
CA THR A 328 20.19 -22.88 -20.52
C THR A 328 19.19 -21.83 -20.03
N LEU A 329 18.26 -22.22 -19.14
CA LEU A 329 17.30 -21.31 -18.53
C LEU A 329 17.98 -20.42 -17.48
N VAL A 330 18.85 -21.00 -16.67
CA VAL A 330 19.64 -20.27 -15.67
C VAL A 330 20.55 -19.23 -16.33
N ASP A 331 21.26 -19.61 -17.40
CA ASP A 331 22.14 -18.68 -18.12
C ASP A 331 21.36 -17.56 -18.83
N ARG A 332 20.17 -17.87 -19.36
CA ARG A 332 19.34 -16.89 -20.09
C ARG A 332 18.67 -15.86 -19.17
N PHE A 333 18.13 -16.30 -18.02
CA PHE A 333 17.38 -15.42 -17.11
C PHE A 333 18.20 -14.93 -15.92
N GLU A 334 19.46 -15.36 -15.80
CA GLU A 334 20.37 -15.01 -14.70
C GLU A 334 19.72 -15.28 -13.32
N LEU A 335 19.09 -16.46 -13.19
CA LEU A 335 18.41 -16.92 -11.97
C LEU A 335 19.26 -17.99 -11.26
N SER A 336 19.07 -18.15 -9.95
CA SER A 336 19.74 -19.24 -9.24
C SER A 336 19.07 -20.59 -9.53
N MET A 337 19.83 -21.68 -9.57
CA MET A 337 19.29 -23.04 -9.81
C MET A 337 18.17 -23.43 -8.82
N GLN A 338 18.22 -22.92 -7.58
CA GLN A 338 17.19 -23.15 -6.55
C GLN A 338 15.86 -22.44 -6.84
N GLN A 339 15.88 -21.33 -7.57
CA GLN A 339 14.66 -20.64 -7.99
C GLN A 339 13.99 -21.31 -9.19
N VAL A 340 14.74 -22.09 -9.98
CA VAL A 340 14.25 -22.72 -11.22
C VAL A 340 13.81 -24.17 -11.00
N SER A 341 14.46 -24.90 -10.08
CA SER A 341 14.09 -26.29 -9.76
C SER A 341 13.72 -26.41 -8.29
N ILE A 342 12.45 -26.78 -8.04
CA ILE A 342 11.96 -26.98 -6.67
C ILE A 342 12.42 -28.34 -6.13
N ASP A 343 12.58 -29.41 -6.92
CA ASP A 343 12.81 -30.75 -6.32
C ASP A 343 13.36 -31.91 -7.21
N GLU A 344 13.96 -31.71 -8.40
CA GLU A 344 14.46 -32.86 -9.20
C GLU A 344 15.98 -32.95 -9.46
N PRO A 345 16.59 -34.15 -9.41
CA PRO A 345 18.02 -34.38 -9.66
C PRO A 345 18.39 -34.34 -11.16
N ASN A 346 17.40 -34.47 -12.05
CA ASN A 346 17.62 -34.38 -13.49
C ASN A 346 17.48 -32.92 -13.91
N GLN A 347 18.57 -32.33 -14.41
CA GLN A 347 18.63 -30.92 -14.86
C GLN A 347 17.86 -30.66 -16.17
N ILE A 348 16.74 -31.36 -16.38
CA ILE A 348 16.00 -31.41 -17.63
C ILE A 348 14.50 -31.30 -17.34
N VAL A 349 13.84 -30.32 -17.95
CA VAL A 349 12.38 -30.19 -17.95
C VAL A 349 11.85 -30.90 -19.20
N ILE A 350 11.08 -31.97 -19.00
CA ILE A 350 10.37 -32.65 -20.08
C ILE A 350 8.98 -32.04 -20.19
N MET A 351 8.70 -31.40 -21.32
CA MET A 351 7.38 -30.83 -21.61
C MET A 351 6.55 -31.90 -22.31
N HIS A 352 5.55 -32.46 -21.63
CA HIS A 352 4.65 -33.41 -22.27
C HIS A 352 3.78 -32.71 -23.32
N ARG A 353 3.91 -33.09 -24.59
CA ARG A 353 2.98 -32.70 -25.65
C ARG A 353 1.56 -33.15 -25.27
N ARG A 354 0.70 -32.21 -24.85
CA ARG A 354 -0.75 -32.45 -24.87
C ARG A 354 -1.25 -32.10 -26.27
N ASN A 355 -1.80 -33.10 -26.94
CA ASN A 355 -2.28 -33.00 -28.32
C ASN A 355 -3.41 -31.97 -28.41
N ALA A 356 -3.45 -31.26 -29.55
CA ALA A 356 -4.48 -30.27 -29.88
C ALA A 356 -5.93 -30.81 -29.85
N SER A 357 -6.12 -32.12 -29.70
CA SER A 357 -7.41 -32.79 -29.55
C SER A 357 -8.13 -32.51 -28.22
N ASP A 358 -7.42 -32.07 -27.17
CA ASP A 358 -8.03 -31.79 -25.86
C ASP A 358 -8.68 -30.40 -25.77
N VAL A 359 -8.50 -29.54 -26.78
CA VAL A 359 -9.03 -28.16 -26.80
C VAL A 359 -10.45 -28.09 -27.37
N GLN A 360 -10.94 -29.17 -27.99
CA GLN A 360 -12.25 -29.23 -28.65
C GLN A 360 -13.38 -29.88 -27.82
N ASN A 361 -13.09 -30.41 -26.61
CA ASN A 361 -14.10 -31.01 -25.73
C ASN A 361 -14.44 -30.15 -24.51
#